data_AF-A0A4Q3YJ43-F1
#
_entry.id   AF-A0A4Q3YJ43-F1
#
_cell.length_a   1.000
_cell.length_b   1.000
_cell.length_c   1.000
_cell.angle_alpha   90.00
_cell.angle_beta   90.00
_cell.angle_gamma   90.00
#
_symmetry.space_group_name_H-M   'P 1'
#
loop_
_entity.id
_entity.type
_entity.pdbx_description
1 polymer ?
#
loop_
_entity_poly.entity_id
_entity_poly.type
_entity_poly.pdbx_seq_one_letter_code
_entity_poly.pdbx_strand_id
1 'polypeptide(L)'
;LTTLEKLKNRLIYLSSIATDESAGKIASEDIHRCWKGIYHWLGKGSSLLGDDRFLTAHSMGWFKHEREADWLNTQLFEELFPSSGGDVTPEKITSYVKSLETAAAWWFHLNNPAGLPSNVQQQIESFNRTPFATARPLLLWALIRLGGAQARLISNPAEGGNSFDPFAKLVKQAERFSVLVLMGNDRRSNVGQGDLNFSAYCLAHPNEVLGKKIGSNSARPLGAQAAVDLSADHVKALTDNGLISESPPVYADAKFEWQGYFDPAKVSTVAAHLIRAEKGFYGWNFAKVVIYEWEQWLRGDKGRPDKKPWERFSWDDSIEHIYPQQPDDEEWKDSIAFDGRTSIAMKKAVVNSLGNLLLLSGSRNSSLSNSAFYGGKHPDRAKVLRFQAGSYSEWQVAHVCPRSWSVPTIAARGIAMMKFAENHWKFRLVEPEAPLTAWLPILFGDMAATIQEGKGSGGVRVDGRALNHLVKQFQTCRPR
;
A
#
# COMPACT_ATOMS: atom_id res chain seq x y z
N LEU A 1 -8.71 -15.34 27.05
CA LEU A 1 -8.80 -16.35 25.98
C LEU A 1 -9.08 -15.64 24.67
N THR A 2 -8.28 -15.92 23.64
CA THR A 2 -8.51 -15.41 22.28
C THR A 2 -9.78 -16.03 21.70
N THR A 3 -10.32 -15.44 20.65
CA THR A 3 -11.56 -15.93 20.02
C THR A 3 -11.35 -17.33 19.44
N LEU A 4 -10.16 -17.57 18.89
CA LEU A 4 -9.75 -18.88 18.39
C LEU A 4 -9.79 -19.94 19.51
N GLU A 5 -9.20 -19.67 20.68
CA GLU A 5 -9.20 -20.66 21.76
C GLU A 5 -10.60 -20.89 22.37
N LYS A 6 -11.47 -19.86 22.40
CA LYS A 6 -12.90 -20.05 22.73
C LYS A 6 -13.60 -20.97 21.73
N LEU A 7 -13.31 -20.81 20.44
CA LEU A 7 -13.85 -21.63 19.37
C LEU A 7 -13.43 -23.09 19.52
N LYS A 8 -12.15 -23.36 19.79
CA LYS A 8 -11.67 -24.72 20.10
C LYS A 8 -12.49 -25.41 21.17
N ASN A 9 -12.68 -24.73 22.31
CA ASN A 9 -13.42 -25.27 23.45
C ASN A 9 -14.88 -25.54 23.09
N ARG A 10 -15.50 -24.65 22.31
CA ARG A 10 -16.87 -24.86 21.78
C ARG A 10 -16.93 -26.11 20.90
N LEU A 11 -15.99 -26.28 19.98
CA LEU A 11 -15.98 -27.42 19.05
C LEU A 11 -15.75 -28.75 19.78
N ILE A 12 -14.87 -28.80 20.79
CA ILE A 12 -14.66 -29.99 21.63
C ILE A 12 -15.95 -30.35 22.38
N TYR A 13 -16.60 -29.35 22.98
CA TYR A 13 -17.88 -29.56 23.66
C TYR A 13 -18.94 -30.12 22.72
N LEU A 14 -19.13 -29.52 21.55
CA LEU A 14 -20.09 -30.00 20.55
C LEU A 14 -19.80 -31.42 20.07
N SER A 15 -18.51 -31.75 19.91
CA SER A 15 -18.10 -33.11 19.55
C SER A 15 -18.40 -34.13 20.67
N SER A 16 -18.35 -33.71 21.94
CA SER A 16 -18.65 -34.59 23.08
C SER A 16 -20.14 -34.87 23.30
N ILE A 17 -21.02 -34.02 22.78
CA ILE A 17 -22.48 -34.18 22.87
C ILE A 17 -23.11 -34.68 21.56
N ALA A 18 -22.28 -35.05 20.58
CA ALA A 18 -22.75 -35.54 19.28
C ALA A 18 -23.54 -36.85 19.44
N THR A 19 -24.64 -36.98 18.70
CA THR A 19 -25.51 -38.17 18.74
C THR A 19 -24.77 -39.44 18.29
N ASP A 20 -23.87 -39.31 17.31
CA ASP A 20 -22.91 -40.36 16.97
C ASP A 20 -21.62 -40.16 17.78
N GLU A 21 -21.49 -40.92 18.87
CA GLU A 21 -20.33 -40.85 19.77
C GLU A 21 -19.02 -41.18 19.06
N SER A 22 -19.03 -42.10 18.10
CA SER A 22 -17.82 -42.50 17.36
C SER A 22 -17.37 -41.37 16.44
N ALA A 23 -18.31 -40.78 15.69
CA ALA A 23 -18.02 -39.62 14.84
C ALA A 23 -17.60 -38.40 15.68
N GLY A 24 -18.24 -38.19 16.84
CA GLY A 24 -17.87 -37.15 17.80
C GLY A 24 -16.43 -37.31 18.33
N LYS A 25 -16.03 -38.53 18.68
CA LYS A 25 -14.65 -38.82 19.09
C LYS A 25 -13.64 -38.53 17.97
N ILE A 26 -13.94 -38.95 16.75
CA ILE A 26 -13.09 -38.68 15.57
C ILE A 26 -12.96 -37.16 15.35
N ALA A 27 -14.06 -36.40 15.44
CA ALA A 27 -14.03 -34.95 15.31
C ALA A 27 -13.18 -34.28 16.40
N SER A 28 -13.25 -34.76 17.65
CA SER A 28 -12.40 -34.28 18.76
C SER A 28 -10.91 -34.54 18.51
N GLU A 29 -10.56 -35.72 18.00
CA GLU A 29 -9.19 -36.05 17.60
C GLU A 29 -8.71 -35.15 16.45
N ASP A 30 -9.56 -34.91 15.45
CA ASP A 30 -9.29 -34.02 14.32
C ASP A 30 -9.13 -32.56 14.77
N ILE A 31 -9.95 -32.06 15.71
CA ILE A 31 -9.80 -30.74 16.32
C ILE A 31 -8.41 -30.61 16.93
N HIS A 32 -8.01 -31.56 17.80
CA HIS A 32 -6.70 -31.50 18.45
C HIS A 32 -5.53 -31.56 17.46
N ARG A 33 -5.64 -32.41 16.43
CA ARG A 33 -4.63 -32.50 15.35
C ARG A 33 -4.53 -31.17 14.59
N CYS A 34 -5.64 -30.66 14.07
CA CYS A 34 -5.68 -29.42 13.31
C CYS A 34 -5.20 -28.23 14.15
N TRP A 35 -5.53 -28.17 15.45
CA TRP A 35 -5.08 -27.08 16.32
C TRP A 35 -3.57 -27.03 16.49
N LYS A 36 -2.91 -28.20 16.59
CA LYS A 36 -1.44 -28.28 16.57
C LYS A 36 -0.88 -27.75 15.25
N GLY A 37 -1.50 -28.10 14.12
CA GLY A 37 -1.14 -27.58 12.80
C GLY A 37 -1.30 -26.07 12.69
N ILE A 38 -2.44 -25.53 13.12
CA ILE A 38 -2.72 -24.08 13.11
C ILE A 38 -1.64 -23.33 13.91
N TYR A 39 -1.39 -23.70 15.17
CA TYR A 39 -0.39 -23.02 15.99
C TYR A 39 1.05 -23.25 15.50
N HIS A 40 1.35 -24.41 14.91
CA HIS A 40 2.63 -24.61 14.22
C HIS A 40 2.84 -23.53 13.15
N TRP A 41 1.88 -23.33 12.24
CA TRP A 41 2.01 -22.34 11.17
C TRP A 41 2.02 -20.89 11.68
N LEU A 42 1.18 -20.56 12.65
CA LEU A 42 1.15 -19.20 13.23
C LEU A 42 2.45 -18.87 13.98
N GLY A 43 3.14 -19.87 14.53
CA GLY A 43 4.40 -19.72 15.27
C GLY A 43 5.68 -20.06 14.48
N LYS A 44 5.58 -20.47 13.21
CA LYS A 44 6.72 -20.92 12.39
C LYS A 44 7.69 -19.80 12.01
N GLY A 45 7.19 -18.56 11.92
CA GLY A 45 7.96 -17.39 11.51
C GLY A 45 8.86 -16.83 12.61
N SER A 46 9.61 -15.79 12.29
CA SER A 46 10.42 -15.05 13.28
C SER A 46 9.58 -14.28 14.30
N SER A 47 8.32 -13.99 13.96
CA SER A 47 7.32 -13.36 14.84
C SER A 47 6.03 -14.18 14.87
N LEU A 48 5.38 -14.19 16.03
CA LEU A 48 4.10 -14.87 16.21
C LEU A 48 2.99 -14.11 15.45
N LEU A 49 2.26 -14.82 14.59
CA LEU A 49 1.11 -14.25 13.90
C LEU A 49 -0.09 -14.21 14.85
N GLY A 50 -0.76 -13.06 14.93
CA GLY A 50 -1.93 -12.87 15.79
C GLY A 50 -3.11 -13.75 15.36
N ASP A 51 -3.61 -14.58 16.28
CA ASP A 51 -4.64 -15.58 16.03
C ASP A 51 -6.02 -14.97 15.73
N ASP A 52 -6.44 -13.91 16.44
CA ASP A 52 -7.69 -13.20 16.16
C ASP A 52 -7.68 -12.55 14.75
N ARG A 53 -6.53 -12.03 14.31
CA ARG A 53 -6.37 -11.50 12.94
C ARG A 53 -6.47 -12.59 11.89
N PHE A 54 -5.84 -13.74 12.15
CA PHE A 54 -5.95 -14.92 11.30
C PHE A 54 -7.41 -15.40 11.19
N LEU A 55 -8.09 -15.58 12.32
CA LEU A 55 -9.47 -16.04 12.36
C LEU A 55 -10.41 -15.07 11.61
N THR A 56 -10.22 -13.77 11.79
CA THR A 56 -10.95 -12.74 11.04
C THR A 56 -10.72 -12.89 9.53
N ALA A 57 -9.47 -13.06 9.09
CA ALA A 57 -9.14 -13.18 7.67
C ALA A 57 -9.73 -14.45 7.03
N HIS A 58 -9.72 -15.58 7.74
CA HIS A 58 -10.40 -16.80 7.31
C HIS A 58 -11.91 -16.55 7.18
N SER A 59 -12.52 -15.93 8.19
CA SER A 59 -13.97 -15.72 8.26
C SER A 59 -14.52 -14.85 7.12
N MET A 60 -13.76 -13.88 6.60
CA MET A 60 -14.23 -13.02 5.50
C MET A 60 -14.46 -13.76 4.18
N GLY A 61 -13.81 -14.91 3.96
CA GLY A 61 -14.11 -15.74 2.80
C GLY A 61 -15.01 -16.91 3.13
N TRP A 62 -14.93 -17.44 4.35
CA TRP A 62 -15.80 -18.55 4.77
C TRP A 62 -17.27 -18.14 4.90
N PHE A 63 -17.54 -16.94 5.42
CA PHE A 63 -18.89 -16.41 5.60
C PHE A 63 -19.14 -15.24 4.68
N LYS A 64 -20.40 -15.04 4.29
CA LYS A 64 -20.81 -13.81 3.64
C LYS A 64 -20.86 -12.72 4.71
N HIS A 65 -19.93 -11.78 4.65
CA HIS A 65 -19.79 -10.76 5.69
C HIS A 65 -20.98 -9.80 5.76
N GLU A 66 -21.53 -9.61 6.96
CA GLU A 66 -22.60 -8.66 7.25
C GLU A 66 -22.10 -7.56 8.20
N ARG A 67 -22.62 -6.34 8.04
CA ARG A 67 -22.14 -5.16 8.80
C ARG A 67 -22.86 -5.07 10.14
N GLU A 68 -22.51 -5.99 11.04
CA GLU A 68 -23.10 -6.05 12.37
C GLU A 68 -22.05 -5.95 13.47
N ALA A 69 -22.45 -5.41 14.63
CA ALA A 69 -21.59 -5.38 15.79
C ALA A 69 -21.37 -6.82 16.29
N ASP A 70 -20.12 -7.15 16.62
CA ASP A 70 -19.74 -8.48 17.10
C ASP A 70 -20.06 -9.64 16.12
N TRP A 71 -20.25 -9.32 14.83
CA TRP A 71 -20.67 -10.24 13.77
C TRP A 71 -19.93 -11.58 13.80
N LEU A 72 -18.60 -11.56 13.98
CA LEU A 72 -17.81 -12.79 13.97
C LEU A 72 -18.18 -13.72 15.12
N ASN A 73 -18.42 -13.19 16.33
CA ASN A 73 -18.82 -14.02 17.46
C ASN A 73 -20.24 -14.57 17.25
N THR A 74 -21.17 -13.77 16.75
CA THR A 74 -22.53 -14.22 16.40
C THR A 74 -22.48 -15.36 15.37
N GLN A 75 -21.77 -15.15 14.26
CA GLN A 75 -21.62 -16.14 13.20
C GLN A 75 -21.00 -17.45 13.70
N LEU A 76 -19.97 -17.38 14.55
CA LEU A 76 -19.30 -18.57 15.04
C LEU A 76 -20.10 -19.29 16.12
N PHE A 77 -20.54 -18.58 17.15
CA PHE A 77 -21.01 -19.18 18.41
C PHE A 77 -22.52 -19.27 18.53
N GLU A 78 -23.29 -18.54 17.72
CA GLU A 78 -24.74 -18.55 17.74
C GLU A 78 -25.33 -19.18 16.47
N GLU A 79 -24.71 -18.97 15.31
CA GLU A 79 -25.20 -19.50 14.03
C GLU A 79 -24.51 -20.81 13.62
N LEU A 80 -23.18 -20.81 13.48
CA LEU A 80 -22.48 -21.97 12.93
C LEU A 80 -22.31 -23.08 13.96
N PHE A 81 -21.98 -22.74 15.21
CA PHE A 81 -21.70 -23.65 16.33
C PHE A 81 -22.44 -23.24 17.63
N PRO A 82 -23.78 -23.20 17.61
CA PRO A 82 -24.60 -22.88 18.79
C PRO A 82 -24.34 -23.84 19.96
N SER A 83 -24.41 -23.35 21.19
CA SER A 83 -24.16 -24.16 22.41
C SER A 83 -25.21 -25.24 22.62
N SER A 84 -26.39 -25.10 22.01
CA SER A 84 -27.49 -26.07 22.06
C SER A 84 -27.26 -27.32 21.23
N GLY A 85 -26.15 -27.44 20.47
CA GLY A 85 -25.90 -28.56 19.58
C GLY A 85 -26.55 -28.40 18.20
N GLY A 86 -27.81 -27.94 18.15
CA GLY A 86 -28.54 -27.65 16.91
C GLY A 86 -28.38 -28.73 15.82
N ASP A 87 -28.24 -28.30 14.56
CA ASP A 87 -27.95 -29.17 13.42
C ASP A 87 -26.43 -29.34 13.17
N VAL A 88 -25.59 -29.19 14.20
CA VAL A 88 -24.13 -29.29 14.06
C VAL A 88 -23.72 -30.76 14.03
N THR A 89 -23.21 -31.22 12.89
CA THR A 89 -22.68 -32.58 12.76
C THR A 89 -21.15 -32.62 12.98
N PRO A 90 -20.59 -33.75 13.44
CA PRO A 90 -19.14 -33.96 13.52
C PRO A 90 -18.41 -33.69 12.19
N GLU A 91 -19.02 -33.98 11.04
CA GLU A 91 -18.44 -33.71 9.71
C GLU A 91 -18.31 -32.22 9.44
N LYS A 92 -19.33 -31.42 9.82
CA LYS A 92 -19.31 -29.96 9.70
C LYS A 92 -18.17 -29.35 10.53
N ILE A 93 -18.00 -29.84 11.77
CA ILE A 93 -16.89 -29.45 12.65
C ILE A 93 -15.55 -29.80 11.99
N THR A 94 -15.38 -31.05 11.56
CA THR A 94 -14.16 -31.55 10.93
C THR A 94 -13.79 -30.78 9.66
N SER A 95 -14.77 -30.48 8.80
CA SER A 95 -14.58 -29.68 7.58
C SER A 95 -14.08 -28.27 7.91
N TYR A 96 -14.71 -27.63 8.90
CA TYR A 96 -14.36 -26.28 9.34
C TYR A 96 -12.93 -26.21 9.92
N VAL A 97 -12.52 -27.15 10.78
CA VAL A 97 -11.17 -27.13 11.36
C VAL A 97 -10.08 -27.46 10.33
N LYS A 98 -10.36 -28.31 9.34
CA LYS A 98 -9.44 -28.58 8.21
C LYS A 98 -9.27 -27.35 7.31
N SER A 99 -10.35 -26.58 7.13
CA SER A 99 -10.30 -25.28 6.43
C SER A 99 -9.42 -24.28 7.19
N LEU A 100 -9.55 -24.18 8.52
CA LEU A 100 -8.68 -23.34 9.36
C LEU A 100 -7.20 -23.76 9.26
N GLU A 101 -6.90 -25.06 9.35
CA GLU A 101 -5.52 -25.57 9.22
C GLU A 101 -4.90 -25.20 7.87
N THR A 102 -5.63 -25.39 6.78
CA THR A 102 -5.19 -25.00 5.43
C THR A 102 -4.96 -23.49 5.32
N ALA A 103 -5.88 -22.70 5.87
CA ALA A 103 -5.77 -21.25 5.87
C ALA A 103 -4.58 -20.77 6.72
N ALA A 104 -4.27 -21.41 7.85
CA ALA A 104 -3.13 -21.05 8.68
C ALA A 104 -1.81 -21.22 7.91
N ALA A 105 -1.70 -22.28 7.10
CA ALA A 105 -0.52 -22.51 6.26
C ALA A 105 -0.34 -21.43 5.18
N TRP A 106 -1.41 -21.06 4.46
CA TRP A 106 -1.34 -19.98 3.46
C TRP A 106 -1.20 -18.60 4.10
N TRP A 107 -1.75 -18.40 5.29
CA TRP A 107 -1.55 -17.18 6.09
C TRP A 107 -0.09 -17.00 6.49
N PHE A 108 0.61 -18.09 6.86
CA PHE A 108 2.04 -18.06 7.10
C PHE A 108 2.80 -17.56 5.85
N HIS A 109 2.55 -18.15 4.67
CA HIS A 109 3.24 -17.76 3.44
C HIS A 109 2.91 -16.33 2.99
N LEU A 110 1.68 -15.86 3.20
CA LEU A 110 1.30 -14.46 2.94
C LEU A 110 2.08 -13.47 3.82
N ASN A 111 2.38 -13.85 5.06
CA ASN A 111 3.14 -13.03 6.00
C ASN A 111 4.67 -13.26 5.93
N ASN A 112 5.11 -14.35 5.31
CA ASN A 112 6.51 -14.75 5.17
C ASN A 112 6.76 -15.17 3.70
N PRO A 113 6.81 -14.22 2.76
CA PRO A 113 6.72 -14.52 1.33
C PRO A 113 7.99 -15.12 0.71
N ALA A 114 9.07 -15.33 1.48
CA ALA A 114 10.35 -15.82 0.99
C ALA A 114 10.29 -17.21 0.32
N GLY A 115 9.25 -18.02 0.60
CA GLY A 115 9.04 -19.33 -0.03
C GLY A 115 8.12 -19.30 -1.26
N LEU A 116 7.55 -18.15 -1.62
CA LEU A 116 6.67 -17.98 -2.78
C LEU A 116 7.50 -17.73 -4.06
N PRO A 117 6.90 -17.91 -5.25
CA PRO A 117 7.55 -17.48 -6.50
C PRO A 117 8.06 -16.05 -6.44
N SER A 118 9.20 -15.77 -7.05
CA SER A 118 9.92 -14.49 -6.91
C SER A 118 9.10 -13.27 -7.31
N ASN A 119 8.28 -13.37 -8.36
CA ASN A 119 7.36 -12.31 -8.77
C ASN A 119 6.30 -12.02 -7.68
N VAL A 120 5.73 -13.06 -7.09
CA VAL A 120 4.74 -12.95 -6.00
C VAL A 120 5.37 -12.36 -4.75
N GLN A 121 6.57 -12.83 -4.38
CA GLN A 121 7.30 -12.33 -3.23
C GLN A 121 7.51 -10.82 -3.34
N GLN A 122 8.02 -10.33 -4.47
CA GLN A 122 8.26 -8.91 -4.71
C GLN A 122 6.97 -8.07 -4.59
N GLN A 123 5.85 -8.56 -5.11
CA GLN A 123 4.57 -7.85 -4.99
C GLN A 123 4.06 -7.80 -3.54
N ILE A 124 4.18 -8.89 -2.77
CA ILE A 124 3.78 -8.89 -1.34
C ILE A 124 4.68 -7.94 -0.54
N GLU A 125 5.99 -7.94 -0.78
CA GLU A 125 6.93 -7.04 -0.11
C GLU A 125 6.61 -5.57 -0.41
N SER A 126 6.26 -5.25 -1.65
CA SER A 126 5.76 -3.92 -2.05
C SER A 126 4.46 -3.57 -1.31
N PHE A 127 3.47 -4.45 -1.34
CA PHE A 127 2.18 -4.27 -0.65
C PHE A 127 2.35 -4.06 0.86
N ASN A 128 3.24 -4.79 1.53
CA ASN A 128 3.49 -4.69 2.97
C ASN A 128 4.10 -3.34 3.40
N ARG A 129 4.59 -2.52 2.46
CA ARG A 129 5.04 -1.14 2.72
C ARG A 129 3.89 -0.15 2.77
N THR A 130 2.71 -0.54 2.30
CA THR A 130 1.51 0.30 2.38
C THR A 130 0.86 0.15 3.76
N PRO A 131 0.56 1.25 4.47
CA PRO A 131 -0.28 1.18 5.65
C PRO A 131 -1.70 0.71 5.24
N PHE A 132 -2.39 0.02 6.15
CA PHE A 132 -3.77 -0.46 5.98
C PHE A 132 -3.93 -1.66 5.03
N ALA A 133 -3.50 -2.84 5.51
CA ALA A 133 -3.58 -4.12 4.80
C ALA A 133 -5.01 -4.73 4.76
N THR A 134 -6.00 -3.94 4.32
CA THR A 134 -7.43 -4.29 4.31
C THR A 134 -7.76 -5.43 3.36
N ALA A 135 -6.94 -5.64 2.32
CA ALA A 135 -7.08 -6.72 1.35
C ALA A 135 -6.52 -8.07 1.82
N ARG A 136 -5.90 -8.17 3.00
CA ARG A 136 -5.30 -9.45 3.47
C ARG A 136 -6.26 -10.65 3.49
N PRO A 137 -7.53 -10.52 3.89
CA PRO A 137 -8.48 -11.63 3.79
C PRO A 137 -8.69 -12.09 2.34
N LEU A 138 -8.84 -11.16 1.40
CA LEU A 138 -8.92 -11.46 -0.03
C LEU A 138 -7.67 -12.18 -0.54
N LEU A 139 -6.48 -11.70 -0.17
CA LEU A 139 -5.21 -12.33 -0.57
C LEU A 139 -5.05 -13.74 0.01
N LEU A 140 -5.45 -13.97 1.26
CA LEU A 140 -5.47 -15.31 1.85
C LEU A 140 -6.34 -16.26 1.03
N TRP A 141 -7.57 -15.87 0.72
CA TRP A 141 -8.50 -16.71 -0.02
C TRP A 141 -8.10 -16.92 -1.48
N ALA A 142 -7.36 -15.98 -2.08
CA ALA A 142 -6.74 -16.19 -3.38
C ALA A 142 -5.63 -17.26 -3.35
N LEU A 143 -4.77 -17.27 -2.33
CA LEU A 143 -3.77 -18.32 -2.16
C LEU A 143 -4.42 -19.68 -1.91
N ILE A 144 -5.45 -19.74 -1.05
CA ILE A 144 -6.22 -20.97 -0.80
C ILE A 144 -6.87 -21.46 -2.11
N ARG A 145 -7.43 -20.55 -2.92
CA ARG A 145 -8.06 -20.90 -4.20
C ARG A 145 -7.07 -21.53 -5.18
N LEU A 146 -5.83 -21.03 -5.22
CA LEU A 146 -4.79 -21.51 -6.14
C LEU A 146 -4.09 -22.78 -5.64
N GLY A 147 -3.67 -22.79 -4.38
CA GLY A 147 -2.87 -23.87 -3.82
C GLY A 147 -3.66 -24.96 -3.10
N GLY A 148 -4.86 -24.65 -2.59
CA GLY A 148 -5.73 -25.58 -1.87
C GLY A 148 -5.05 -26.24 -0.67
N ALA A 149 -5.46 -27.47 -0.35
CA ALA A 149 -4.88 -28.30 0.71
C ALA A 149 -3.74 -29.22 0.22
N GLN A 150 -3.13 -28.90 -0.93
CA GLN A 150 -2.09 -29.75 -1.53
C GLN A 150 -0.81 -29.67 -0.70
N ALA A 151 -0.49 -30.75 0.03
CA ALA A 151 0.67 -30.81 0.93
C ALA A 151 1.98 -30.39 0.24
N ARG A 152 2.17 -30.82 -1.01
CA ARG A 152 3.32 -30.47 -1.86
C ARG A 152 3.47 -28.96 -2.01
N LEU A 153 2.42 -28.26 -2.45
CA LEU A 153 2.43 -26.81 -2.65
C LEU A 153 2.51 -26.04 -1.32
N ILE A 154 1.88 -26.53 -0.26
CA ILE A 154 2.00 -25.90 1.07
C ILE A 154 3.44 -25.99 1.59
N SER A 155 4.13 -27.10 1.38
CA SER A 155 5.52 -27.27 1.80
C SER A 155 6.51 -26.47 0.95
N ASN A 156 6.24 -26.33 -0.34
CA ASN A 156 7.12 -25.64 -1.30
C ASN A 156 6.30 -24.85 -2.34
N PRO A 157 5.79 -23.64 -1.99
CA PRO A 157 4.94 -22.87 -2.89
C PRO A 157 5.63 -22.44 -4.19
N ALA A 158 6.95 -22.36 -4.20
CA ALA A 158 7.75 -22.05 -5.39
C ALA A 158 7.47 -23.03 -6.56
N GLU A 159 7.09 -24.28 -6.27
CA GLU A 159 6.73 -25.27 -7.29
C GLU A 159 5.47 -24.92 -8.09
N GLY A 160 4.62 -24.04 -7.57
CA GLY A 160 3.47 -23.54 -8.31
C GLY A 160 3.85 -22.64 -9.49
N GLY A 161 5.04 -22.02 -9.47
CA GLY A 161 5.55 -21.16 -10.53
C GLY A 161 4.49 -20.17 -11.03
N ASN A 162 4.27 -20.16 -12.35
CA ASN A 162 3.36 -19.23 -13.04
C ASN A 162 1.87 -19.42 -12.67
N SER A 163 1.48 -20.51 -11.99
CA SER A 163 0.10 -20.66 -11.51
C SER A 163 -0.32 -19.57 -10.50
N PHE A 164 0.65 -18.89 -9.89
CA PHE A 164 0.43 -17.76 -8.99
C PHE A 164 0.49 -16.39 -9.69
N ASP A 165 0.65 -16.32 -11.02
CA ASP A 165 0.67 -15.05 -11.74
C ASP A 165 -0.62 -14.21 -11.53
N PRO A 166 -1.84 -14.79 -11.54
CA PRO A 166 -3.06 -14.06 -11.18
C PRO A 166 -3.01 -13.48 -9.76
N PHE A 167 -2.38 -14.18 -8.83
CA PHE A 167 -2.22 -13.71 -7.46
C PHE A 167 -1.26 -12.52 -7.39
N ALA A 168 -0.13 -12.56 -8.10
CA ALA A 168 0.77 -11.40 -8.20
C ALA A 168 0.04 -10.17 -8.80
N LYS A 169 -0.81 -10.38 -9.82
CA LYS A 169 -1.67 -9.32 -10.38
C LYS A 169 -2.64 -8.78 -9.33
N LEU A 170 -3.30 -9.65 -8.57
CA LEU A 170 -4.23 -9.25 -7.50
C LEU A 170 -3.53 -8.44 -6.40
N VAL A 171 -2.36 -8.87 -5.92
CA VAL A 171 -1.57 -8.13 -4.91
C VAL A 171 -1.24 -6.73 -5.41
N LYS A 172 -0.83 -6.59 -6.67
CA LYS A 172 -0.58 -5.28 -7.29
C LYS A 172 -1.82 -4.38 -7.31
N GLN A 173 -2.99 -4.93 -7.61
CA GLN A 173 -4.23 -4.13 -7.58
C GLN A 173 -4.64 -3.77 -6.15
N ALA A 174 -4.44 -4.66 -5.18
CA ALA A 174 -4.65 -4.36 -3.77
C ALA A 174 -3.72 -3.23 -3.28
N GLU A 175 -2.45 -3.24 -3.69
CA GLU A 175 -1.52 -2.15 -3.41
C GLU A 175 -2.00 -0.83 -4.04
N ARG A 176 -2.36 -0.84 -5.34
CA ARG A 176 -2.91 0.36 -6.02
C ARG A 176 -4.13 0.90 -5.30
N PHE A 177 -5.05 0.03 -4.86
CA PHE A 177 -6.23 0.44 -4.11
C PHE A 177 -5.83 1.15 -2.79
N SER A 178 -4.96 0.54 -1.99
CA SER A 178 -4.47 1.14 -0.75
C SER A 178 -3.78 2.49 -0.99
N VAL A 179 -2.87 2.55 -1.95
CA VAL A 179 -2.08 3.76 -2.23
C VAL A 179 -2.94 4.88 -2.80
N LEU A 180 -3.81 4.60 -3.75
CA LEU A 180 -4.55 5.64 -4.46
C LEU A 180 -5.82 6.05 -3.71
N VAL A 181 -6.61 5.08 -3.25
CA VAL A 181 -7.91 5.33 -2.61
C VAL A 181 -7.72 5.68 -1.13
N LEU A 182 -7.03 4.84 -0.37
CA LEU A 182 -6.93 5.05 1.08
C LEU A 182 -5.95 6.19 1.40
N MET A 183 -4.78 6.19 0.78
CA MET A 183 -3.72 7.15 1.10
C MET A 183 -3.81 8.42 0.26
N GLY A 184 -3.84 8.31 -1.08
CA GLY A 184 -3.84 9.45 -1.99
C GLY A 184 -5.13 10.27 -1.95
N ASN A 185 -6.27 9.63 -1.71
CA ASN A 185 -7.56 10.31 -1.53
C ASN A 185 -7.89 10.61 -0.05
N ASP A 186 -6.97 10.30 0.87
CA ASP A 186 -7.11 10.43 2.33
C ASP A 186 -8.47 9.89 2.83
N ARG A 187 -8.77 8.65 2.43
CA ARG A 187 -10.01 7.95 2.80
C ARG A 187 -9.77 7.09 4.03
N ARG A 188 -10.84 6.86 4.82
CA ARG A 188 -10.81 5.92 5.95
C ARG A 188 -10.51 4.51 5.46
N SER A 189 -9.82 3.71 6.28
CA SER A 189 -9.42 2.33 5.96
C SER A 189 -10.58 1.37 5.69
N ASN A 190 -11.82 1.71 6.05
CA ASN A 190 -13.00 0.87 5.80
C ASN A 190 -13.63 1.08 4.41
N VAL A 191 -13.15 2.06 3.62
CA VAL A 191 -13.64 2.27 2.25
C VAL A 191 -13.28 1.07 1.38
N GLY A 192 -14.25 0.55 0.63
CA GLY A 192 -14.13 -0.64 -0.22
C GLY A 192 -13.98 -1.97 0.55
N GLN A 193 -13.98 -1.96 1.89
CA GLN A 193 -13.79 -3.18 2.68
C GLN A 193 -14.89 -4.23 2.42
N GLY A 194 -16.13 -3.78 2.20
CA GLY A 194 -17.24 -4.67 1.85
C GLY A 194 -17.00 -5.40 0.52
N ASP A 195 -16.50 -4.70 -0.48
CA ASP A 195 -16.23 -5.24 -1.82
C ASP A 195 -15.04 -6.20 -1.83
N LEU A 196 -14.01 -5.89 -1.04
CA LEU A 196 -12.87 -6.78 -0.81
C LEU A 196 -13.29 -8.06 -0.08
N ASN A 197 -14.13 -7.95 0.96
CA ASN A 197 -14.68 -9.10 1.67
C ASN A 197 -15.58 -9.95 0.76
N PHE A 198 -16.44 -9.31 -0.04
CA PHE A 198 -17.26 -10.03 -1.02
C PHE A 198 -16.43 -10.76 -2.06
N SER A 199 -15.32 -10.18 -2.51
CA SER A 199 -14.36 -10.85 -3.40
C SER A 199 -13.73 -12.08 -2.74
N ALA A 200 -13.36 -11.98 -1.45
CA ALA A 200 -12.84 -13.11 -0.68
C ALA A 200 -13.88 -14.24 -0.58
N TYR A 201 -15.14 -13.88 -0.33
CA TYR A 201 -16.26 -14.81 -0.29
C TYR A 201 -16.48 -15.53 -1.63
N CYS A 202 -16.47 -14.81 -2.76
CA CYS A 202 -16.60 -15.43 -4.09
C CYS A 202 -15.43 -16.37 -4.43
N LEU A 203 -14.21 -16.09 -3.97
CA LEU A 203 -13.08 -17.01 -4.17
C LEU A 203 -13.24 -18.31 -3.38
N ALA A 204 -13.85 -18.24 -2.20
CA ALA A 204 -14.17 -19.41 -1.39
C ALA A 204 -15.38 -20.20 -1.92
N HIS A 205 -16.31 -19.53 -2.63
CA HIS A 205 -17.58 -20.09 -3.09
C HIS A 205 -17.71 -20.00 -4.62
N PRO A 206 -17.27 -21.01 -5.38
CA PRO A 206 -17.14 -20.95 -6.85
C PRO A 206 -18.45 -20.77 -7.63
N ASN A 207 -19.58 -20.92 -6.95
CA ASN A 207 -20.92 -20.73 -7.53
C ASN A 207 -21.40 -19.27 -7.39
N GLU A 208 -20.71 -18.46 -6.59
CA GLU A 208 -21.01 -17.04 -6.42
C GLU A 208 -20.40 -16.22 -7.56
N VAL A 209 -21.06 -15.11 -7.90
CA VAL A 209 -20.69 -14.27 -9.05
C VAL A 209 -20.15 -12.93 -8.58
N LEU A 210 -18.97 -12.55 -9.08
CA LEU A 210 -18.37 -11.24 -8.89
C LEU A 210 -18.71 -10.36 -10.12
N GLY A 211 -19.46 -9.27 -9.92
CA GLY A 211 -19.92 -8.37 -11.00
C GLY A 211 -21.35 -8.62 -11.46
N LYS A 212 -21.73 -8.13 -12.65
CA LYS A 212 -23.08 -8.34 -13.22
C LYS A 212 -23.36 -9.85 -13.35
N LYS A 213 -24.62 -10.29 -13.17
CA LYS A 213 -25.06 -11.59 -13.70
C LYS A 213 -24.81 -11.56 -15.20
N ILE A 214 -23.73 -12.18 -15.66
CA ILE A 214 -23.43 -12.31 -17.08
C ILE A 214 -24.68 -12.94 -17.71
N GLY A 215 -25.25 -12.26 -18.72
CA GLY A 215 -26.58 -12.56 -19.26
C GLY A 215 -26.77 -14.05 -19.55
N SER A 216 -27.83 -14.61 -18.97
CA SER A 216 -28.59 -15.84 -19.25
C SER A 216 -27.97 -17.08 -19.95
N ASN A 217 -26.66 -17.19 -20.16
CA ASN A 217 -26.02 -18.38 -20.73
C ASN A 217 -24.56 -18.65 -20.29
N SER A 218 -24.06 -18.01 -19.24
CA SER A 218 -22.72 -18.27 -18.68
C SER A 218 -22.69 -17.88 -17.20
N ALA A 219 -22.10 -18.63 -16.28
CA ALA A 219 -20.79 -19.26 -16.40
C ALA A 219 -20.69 -20.51 -15.53
N ARG A 220 -19.96 -21.52 -16.04
CA ARG A 220 -19.45 -22.62 -15.22
C ARG A 220 -18.58 -22.05 -14.08
N PRO A 221 -18.42 -22.77 -12.95
CA PRO A 221 -17.46 -22.39 -11.92
C PRO A 221 -16.11 -22.08 -12.55
N LEU A 222 -15.59 -20.88 -12.31
CA LEU A 222 -14.30 -20.47 -12.86
C LEU A 222 -13.20 -21.35 -12.28
N GLY A 223 -12.26 -21.78 -13.13
CA GLY A 223 -11.01 -22.38 -12.67
C GLY A 223 -10.28 -21.44 -11.71
N ALA A 224 -9.43 -21.98 -10.83
CA ALA A 224 -8.79 -21.22 -9.76
C ALA A 224 -8.08 -19.94 -10.25
N GLN A 225 -7.27 -20.04 -11.31
CA GLN A 225 -6.56 -18.90 -11.90
C GLN A 225 -7.51 -17.82 -12.43
N ALA A 226 -8.52 -18.22 -13.21
CA ALA A 226 -9.52 -17.30 -13.76
C ALA A 226 -10.35 -16.59 -12.68
N ALA A 227 -10.66 -17.27 -11.57
CA ALA A 227 -11.36 -16.67 -10.44
C ALA A 227 -10.50 -15.59 -9.76
N VAL A 228 -9.21 -15.87 -9.53
CA VAL A 228 -8.28 -14.89 -8.94
C VAL A 228 -8.02 -13.72 -9.90
N ASP A 229 -7.93 -13.97 -11.20
CA ASP A 229 -7.84 -12.91 -12.21
C ASP A 229 -9.05 -11.99 -12.23
N LEU A 230 -10.26 -12.55 -12.11
CA LEU A 230 -11.49 -11.78 -12.00
C LEU A 230 -11.52 -10.95 -10.71
N SER A 231 -11.04 -11.49 -9.59
CA SER A 231 -10.86 -10.70 -8.36
C SER A 231 -9.84 -9.57 -8.54
N ALA A 232 -8.75 -9.79 -9.28
CA ALA A 232 -7.79 -8.74 -9.60
C ALA A 232 -8.44 -7.63 -10.44
N ASP A 233 -9.22 -7.99 -11.44
CA ASP A 233 -9.99 -7.04 -12.27
C ASP A 233 -11.02 -6.28 -11.44
N HIS A 234 -11.66 -6.95 -10.48
CA HIS A 234 -12.60 -6.31 -9.56
C HIS A 234 -11.91 -5.25 -8.69
N VAL A 235 -10.77 -5.57 -8.06
CA VAL A 235 -10.01 -4.60 -7.25
C VAL A 235 -9.48 -3.44 -8.11
N LYS A 236 -9.09 -3.72 -9.36
CA LYS A 236 -8.76 -2.69 -10.32
C LYS A 236 -9.96 -1.75 -10.56
N ALA A 237 -11.15 -2.30 -10.84
CA ALA A 237 -12.35 -1.51 -11.07
C ALA A 237 -12.76 -0.70 -9.82
N LEU A 238 -12.62 -1.25 -8.61
CA LEU A 238 -12.82 -0.52 -7.35
C LEU A 238 -11.90 0.69 -7.26
N THR A 239 -10.72 0.62 -7.88
CA THR A 239 -9.80 1.75 -7.93
C THR A 239 -10.22 2.74 -9.01
N ASP A 240 -10.20 2.34 -10.29
CA ASP A 240 -10.17 3.27 -11.42
C ASP A 240 -11.35 3.17 -12.41
N ASN A 241 -12.44 2.45 -12.09
CA ASN A 241 -13.59 2.40 -12.99
C ASN A 241 -14.29 3.76 -13.08
N GLY A 242 -14.55 4.23 -14.30
CA GLY A 242 -15.13 5.54 -14.56
C GLY A 242 -16.39 5.44 -15.41
N LEU A 243 -17.32 6.37 -15.21
CA LEU A 243 -18.50 6.55 -16.06
C LEU A 243 -18.07 7.29 -17.34
N ILE A 244 -18.32 6.67 -18.50
CA ILE A 244 -18.04 7.21 -19.84
C ILE A 244 -19.25 7.97 -20.39
N SER A 245 -20.45 7.42 -20.21
CA SER A 245 -21.72 8.04 -20.62
C SER A 245 -22.73 7.89 -19.49
N GLU A 246 -23.51 8.94 -19.21
CA GLU A 246 -24.52 8.93 -18.15
C GLU A 246 -25.86 8.32 -18.60
N SER A 247 -26.13 8.26 -19.91
CA SER A 247 -27.45 7.87 -20.43
C SER A 247 -27.37 7.22 -21.83
N PRO A 248 -27.44 5.86 -21.92
CA PRO A 248 -27.42 4.92 -20.80
C PRO A 248 -26.05 4.90 -20.09
N PRO A 249 -25.98 4.49 -18.82
CA PRO A 249 -24.71 4.40 -18.10
C PRO A 249 -23.75 3.42 -18.79
N VAL A 250 -22.60 3.92 -19.23
CA VAL A 250 -21.51 3.11 -19.81
C VAL A 250 -20.27 3.30 -18.97
N TYR A 251 -19.69 2.21 -18.49
CA TYR A 251 -18.49 2.23 -17.65
C TYR A 251 -17.26 1.77 -18.42
N ALA A 252 -16.08 2.25 -18.02
CA ALA A 252 -14.81 1.90 -18.63
C ALA A 252 -14.51 0.40 -18.55
N ASP A 253 -14.86 -0.25 -17.44
CA ASP A 253 -14.92 -1.71 -17.35
C ASP A 253 -16.39 -2.17 -17.33
N ALA A 254 -16.86 -2.67 -18.47
CA ALA A 254 -18.23 -3.14 -18.64
C ALA A 254 -18.60 -4.37 -17.77
N LYS A 255 -17.62 -5.04 -17.14
CA LYS A 255 -17.90 -6.12 -16.15
C LYS A 255 -18.52 -5.57 -14.87
N PHE A 256 -18.30 -4.29 -14.57
CA PHE A 256 -18.64 -3.64 -13.32
C PHE A 256 -19.43 -2.35 -13.58
N GLU A 257 -20.73 -2.36 -13.31
CA GLU A 257 -21.64 -1.25 -13.61
C GLU A 257 -21.73 -0.21 -12.48
N TRP A 258 -20.58 0.24 -12.00
CA TRP A 258 -20.47 1.21 -10.92
C TRP A 258 -19.15 1.96 -10.99
N GLN A 259 -19.11 3.15 -10.41
CA GLN A 259 -17.91 3.99 -10.39
C GLN A 259 -16.93 3.56 -9.28
N GLY A 260 -15.64 3.55 -9.60
CA GLY A 260 -14.56 3.29 -8.65
C GLY A 260 -14.40 4.40 -7.61
N TYR A 261 -13.59 4.13 -6.59
CA TYR A 261 -13.42 5.00 -5.44
C TYR A 261 -12.34 6.08 -5.60
N PHE A 262 -11.40 5.90 -6.53
CA PHE A 262 -10.31 6.85 -6.73
C PHE A 262 -10.80 8.08 -7.49
N ASP A 263 -10.57 9.26 -6.89
CA ASP A 263 -10.74 10.54 -7.56
C ASP A 263 -9.36 11.21 -7.71
N PRO A 264 -8.85 11.37 -8.94
CA PRO A 264 -7.59 12.07 -9.18
C PRO A 264 -7.59 13.52 -8.71
N ALA A 265 -8.72 14.23 -8.85
CA ALA A 265 -8.82 15.64 -8.45
C ALA A 265 -8.66 15.79 -6.94
N LYS A 266 -9.17 14.83 -6.17
CA LYS A 266 -9.05 14.80 -4.71
C LYS A 266 -7.59 14.72 -4.23
N VAL A 267 -6.68 14.11 -4.99
CA VAL A 267 -5.23 14.09 -4.65
C VAL A 267 -4.69 15.52 -4.53
N SER A 268 -5.03 16.38 -5.49
CA SER A 268 -4.65 17.80 -5.48
C SER A 268 -5.29 18.55 -4.31
N THR A 269 -6.56 18.28 -4.02
CA THR A 269 -7.27 18.88 -2.88
C THR A 269 -6.66 18.50 -1.53
N VAL A 270 -6.31 17.23 -1.36
CA VAL A 270 -5.64 16.72 -0.14
C VAL A 270 -4.25 17.36 0.01
N ALA A 271 -3.45 17.40 -1.05
CA ALA A 271 -2.14 18.04 -1.02
C ALA A 271 -2.24 19.51 -0.59
N ALA A 272 -3.14 20.29 -1.20
CA ALA A 272 -3.36 21.69 -0.85
C ALA A 272 -3.84 21.86 0.61
N HIS A 273 -4.73 21.00 1.08
CA HIS A 273 -5.18 21.01 2.48
C HIS A 273 -4.04 20.74 3.46
N LEU A 274 -3.23 19.72 3.22
CA LEU A 274 -2.10 19.38 4.09
C LEU A 274 -1.03 20.48 4.11
N ILE A 275 -0.78 21.14 2.98
CA ILE A 275 0.14 22.29 2.91
C ILE A 275 -0.38 23.44 3.77
N ARG A 276 -1.68 23.79 3.68
CA ARG A 276 -2.30 24.81 4.55
C ARG A 276 -2.24 24.44 6.03
N ALA A 277 -2.38 23.16 6.35
CA ALA A 277 -2.32 22.64 7.72
C ALA A 277 -0.87 22.46 8.24
N GLU A 278 0.15 22.98 7.54
CA GLU A 278 1.57 22.88 7.87
C GLU A 278 2.16 21.46 7.96
N LYS A 279 1.39 20.44 7.53
CA LYS A 279 1.85 19.05 7.46
C LYS A 279 2.53 18.74 6.11
N GLY A 280 1.99 19.35 5.04
CA GLY A 280 2.26 19.07 3.63
C GLY A 280 2.56 17.60 3.30
N PHE A 281 3.54 17.37 2.43
CA PHE A 281 3.90 16.01 2.01
C PHE A 281 4.57 15.21 3.13
N TYR A 282 5.19 15.86 4.13
CA TYR A 282 5.81 15.15 5.25
C TYR A 282 4.77 14.36 6.07
N GLY A 283 3.60 14.96 6.31
CA GLY A 283 2.52 14.33 7.06
C GLY A 283 1.62 13.38 6.25
N TRP A 284 1.86 13.22 4.95
CA TRP A 284 0.94 12.50 4.07
C TRP A 284 1.39 11.07 3.81
N ASN A 285 0.60 10.07 4.22
CA ASN A 285 0.93 8.65 4.02
C ASN A 285 1.26 8.32 2.56
N PHE A 286 0.53 8.88 1.59
CA PHE A 286 0.80 8.68 0.16
C PHE A 286 2.23 9.13 -0.20
N ALA A 287 2.62 10.32 0.23
CA ALA A 287 3.98 10.84 0.01
C ALA A 287 5.06 9.98 0.67
N LYS A 288 4.77 9.37 1.83
CA LYS A 288 5.72 8.45 2.49
C LYS A 288 6.09 7.28 1.60
N VAL A 289 5.09 6.64 1.00
CA VAL A 289 5.29 5.54 0.07
C VAL A 289 5.95 6.03 -1.23
N VAL A 290 5.58 7.20 -1.75
CA VAL A 290 6.26 7.81 -2.92
C VAL A 290 7.74 8.01 -2.68
N ILE A 291 8.16 8.55 -1.52
CA ILE A 291 9.57 8.77 -1.19
C ILE A 291 10.33 7.44 -1.09
N TYR A 292 9.72 6.43 -0.47
CA TYR A 292 10.36 5.12 -0.34
C TYR A 292 10.49 4.42 -1.70
N GLU A 293 9.43 4.38 -2.51
CA GLU A 293 9.48 3.76 -3.83
C GLU A 293 10.38 4.53 -4.81
N TRP A 294 10.51 5.85 -4.64
CA TRP A 294 11.50 6.65 -5.35
C TRP A 294 12.93 6.21 -5.00
N GLU A 295 13.23 5.95 -3.72
CA GLU A 295 14.53 5.42 -3.29
C GLU A 295 14.81 4.04 -3.90
N GLN A 296 13.82 3.12 -3.92
CA GLN A 296 13.97 1.80 -4.53
C GLN A 296 14.19 1.90 -6.05
N TRP A 297 13.50 2.82 -6.72
CA TRP A 297 13.71 3.09 -8.14
C TRP A 297 15.11 3.63 -8.44
N LEU A 298 15.65 4.51 -7.58
CA LEU A 298 17.03 5.01 -7.69
C LEU A 298 18.07 3.92 -7.42
N ARG A 299 17.81 3.04 -6.45
CA ARG A 299 18.63 1.85 -6.18
C ARG A 299 18.73 0.99 -7.44
N GLY A 300 17.59 0.72 -8.08
CA GLY A 300 17.46 -0.16 -9.24
C GLY A 300 17.64 -1.64 -8.90
N ASP A 301 17.55 -2.50 -9.92
CA ASP A 301 17.43 -3.95 -9.72
C ASP A 301 18.76 -4.68 -9.46
N LYS A 302 19.90 -3.99 -9.64
CA LYS A 302 21.23 -4.62 -9.58
C LYS A 302 21.77 -4.64 -8.16
N GLY A 303 21.64 -5.75 -7.42
CA GLY A 303 22.52 -6.23 -6.32
C GLY A 303 23.01 -5.24 -5.24
N ARG A 304 22.53 -4.01 -5.26
CA ARG A 304 23.00 -2.89 -4.46
C ARG A 304 22.42 -3.04 -3.07
N PRO A 305 23.18 -2.69 -2.03
CA PRO A 305 22.67 -2.78 -0.68
C PRO A 305 21.42 -1.92 -0.54
N ASP A 306 20.43 -2.45 0.15
CA ASP A 306 19.38 -1.60 0.67
C ASP A 306 20.01 -0.72 1.76
N LYS A 307 20.24 0.56 1.43
CA LYS A 307 20.83 1.51 2.38
C LYS A 307 19.90 1.80 3.55
N LYS A 308 18.60 1.46 3.42
CA LYS A 308 17.59 1.67 4.45
C LYS A 308 16.43 0.68 4.32
N PRO A 309 16.61 -0.54 4.86
CA PRO A 309 15.54 -1.54 4.88
C PRO A 309 14.27 -0.98 5.51
N TRP A 310 13.11 -1.31 4.92
CA TRP A 310 11.81 -0.81 5.38
C TRP A 310 11.54 -1.15 6.85
N GLU A 311 12.00 -2.31 7.32
CA GLU A 311 11.81 -2.77 8.70
C GLU A 311 12.58 -1.92 9.73
N ARG A 312 13.59 -1.17 9.27
CA ARG A 312 14.39 -0.25 10.10
C ARG A 312 14.05 1.22 9.84
N PHE A 313 13.00 1.49 9.06
CA PHE A 313 12.59 2.82 8.68
C PHE A 313 11.69 3.45 9.74
N SER A 314 12.24 4.38 10.53
CA SER A 314 11.47 5.31 11.37
C SER A 314 11.25 6.61 10.60
N TRP A 315 10.01 6.97 10.26
CA TRP A 315 9.72 8.15 9.43
C TRP A 315 10.39 9.42 9.96
N ASP A 316 10.24 9.69 11.25
CA ASP A 316 10.71 10.94 11.87
C ASP A 316 12.24 11.04 11.93
N ASP A 317 12.94 9.92 12.02
CA ASP A 317 14.41 9.89 12.06
C ASP A 317 15.05 9.81 10.66
N SER A 318 14.24 9.63 9.62
CA SER A 318 14.70 9.17 8.32
C SER A 318 14.46 10.14 7.19
N ILE A 319 13.62 11.14 7.40
CA ILE A 319 13.23 12.09 6.36
C ILE A 319 13.85 13.46 6.65
N GLU A 320 14.63 13.95 5.71
CA GLU A 320 15.26 15.27 5.77
C GLU A 320 14.46 16.28 4.95
N HIS A 321 14.26 17.46 5.53
CA HIS A 321 13.90 18.65 4.77
C HIS A 321 15.19 19.30 4.27
N ILE A 322 15.43 19.29 2.95
CA ILE A 322 16.68 19.85 2.41
C ILE A 322 16.75 21.35 2.70
N TYR A 323 15.71 22.09 2.34
CA TYR A 323 15.44 23.40 2.91
C TYR A 323 14.73 23.20 4.26
N PRO A 324 15.36 23.54 5.40
CA PRO A 324 14.88 23.15 6.72
C PRO A 324 13.61 23.91 7.13
N GLN A 325 12.90 23.38 8.13
CA GLN A 325 11.70 24.03 8.68
C GLN A 325 12.01 25.35 9.40
N GLN A 326 13.21 25.46 9.99
CA GLN A 326 13.74 26.66 10.64
C GLN A 326 15.08 27.04 9.98
N PRO A 327 15.03 27.67 8.79
CA PRO A 327 16.23 28.07 8.06
C PRO A 327 16.89 29.27 8.73
N ASP A 328 18.21 29.30 8.71
CA ASP A 328 18.97 30.53 8.95
C ASP A 328 18.90 31.38 7.67
N ASP A 329 18.21 32.53 7.75
CA ASP A 329 17.99 33.42 6.60
C ASP A 329 19.32 33.91 5.99
N GLU A 330 20.38 34.10 6.79
CA GLU A 330 21.69 34.53 6.30
C GLU A 330 22.43 33.41 5.56
N GLU A 331 22.27 32.16 5.97
CA GLU A 331 22.85 31.01 5.26
C GLU A 331 22.12 30.68 3.96
N TRP A 332 20.79 30.87 3.93
CA TRP A 332 19.96 30.43 2.80
C TRP A 332 19.63 31.52 1.78
N LYS A 333 19.92 32.81 2.06
CA LYS A 333 19.58 33.94 1.18
C LYS A 333 20.03 33.80 -0.27
N ASP A 334 21.19 33.20 -0.52
CA ASP A 334 21.74 33.07 -1.88
C ASP A 334 21.06 31.95 -2.70
N SER A 335 20.34 31.05 -2.03
CA SER A 335 19.66 29.90 -2.64
C SER A 335 18.13 30.06 -2.66
N ILE A 336 17.55 30.43 -1.52
CA ILE A 336 16.12 30.67 -1.32
C ILE A 336 15.97 31.96 -0.50
N ALA A 337 15.89 33.09 -1.20
CA ALA A 337 15.65 34.40 -0.60
C ALA A 337 14.16 34.63 -0.40
N PHE A 338 13.71 34.54 0.85
CA PHE A 338 12.43 35.09 1.26
C PHE A 338 12.66 36.44 1.93
N ASP A 339 12.20 37.52 1.30
CA ASP A 339 12.24 38.85 1.91
C ASP A 339 11.17 39.00 3.01
N GLY A 340 11.21 40.09 3.76
CA GLY A 340 10.20 40.41 4.80
C GLY A 340 8.78 40.62 4.26
N ARG A 341 8.58 40.61 2.93
CA ARG A 341 7.27 40.70 2.27
C ARG A 341 6.73 39.34 1.84
N THR A 342 7.54 38.30 1.93
CA THR A 342 7.14 36.93 1.59
C THR A 342 6.18 36.40 2.65
N SER A 343 5.02 35.91 2.23
CA SER A 343 4.04 35.34 3.15
C SER A 343 4.58 34.09 3.84
N ILE A 344 4.21 33.89 5.11
CA ILE A 344 4.50 32.67 5.87
C ILE A 344 3.98 31.43 5.11
N ALA A 345 2.80 31.54 4.50
CA ALA A 345 2.22 30.50 3.67
C ALA A 345 3.14 30.05 2.53
N MET A 346 3.85 30.99 1.88
CA MET A 346 4.80 30.67 0.83
C MET A 346 6.02 29.93 1.36
N LYS A 347 6.60 30.37 2.49
CA LYS A 347 7.72 29.65 3.13
C LYS A 347 7.31 28.21 3.44
N LYS A 348 6.12 28.02 4.03
CA LYS A 348 5.57 26.70 4.39
C LYS A 348 5.28 25.83 3.17
N ALA A 349 4.77 26.39 2.08
CA ALA A 349 4.56 25.65 0.83
C ALA A 349 5.86 25.10 0.25
N VAL A 350 6.95 25.88 0.27
CA VAL A 350 8.26 25.43 -0.21
C VAL A 350 8.88 24.37 0.71
N VAL A 351 8.87 24.61 2.03
CA VAL A 351 9.40 23.68 3.04
C VAL A 351 8.70 22.32 2.95
N ASN A 352 7.37 22.32 2.88
CA ASN A 352 6.57 21.11 2.97
C ASN A 352 6.25 20.46 1.61
N SER A 353 6.91 20.91 0.53
CA SER A 353 6.74 20.34 -0.81
C SER A 353 7.47 19.01 -0.96
N LEU A 354 6.93 18.08 -1.76
CA LEU A 354 7.50 16.74 -1.97
C LEU A 354 8.98 16.78 -2.40
N GLY A 355 9.31 17.67 -3.34
CA GLY A 355 10.66 17.76 -3.88
C GLY A 355 11.71 18.20 -2.87
N ASN A 356 11.31 18.77 -1.72
CA ASN A 356 12.18 19.18 -0.64
C ASN A 356 12.47 18.06 0.38
N LEU A 357 11.78 16.92 0.27
CA LEU A 357 11.89 15.80 1.21
C LEU A 357 12.75 14.68 0.62
N LEU A 358 13.67 14.11 1.40
CA LEU A 358 14.41 12.93 0.99
C LEU A 358 14.69 11.97 2.14
N LEU A 359 14.96 10.72 1.77
CA LEU A 359 15.38 9.67 2.69
C LEU A 359 16.87 9.82 3.04
N LEU A 360 17.22 9.82 4.32
CA LEU A 360 18.60 9.82 4.80
C LEU A 360 19.16 8.39 4.98
N SER A 361 20.44 8.20 4.73
CA SER A 361 21.15 6.93 5.03
C SER A 361 21.35 6.66 6.54
N GLY A 362 21.20 7.65 7.43
CA GLY A 362 21.36 7.49 8.88
C GLY A 362 20.71 8.62 9.67
N SER A 363 20.49 8.41 10.97
CA SER A 363 20.00 9.46 11.88
C SER A 363 21.04 10.58 11.99
N ARG A 364 20.60 11.83 11.92
CA ARG A 364 21.50 12.99 11.88
C ARG A 364 21.47 13.79 13.17
N ASN A 365 22.62 14.41 13.44
CA ASN A 365 22.78 15.48 14.42
C ASN A 365 21.96 16.71 13.97
N SER A 366 21.04 17.17 14.81
CA SER A 366 20.10 18.26 14.53
C SER A 366 20.78 19.56 14.09
N SER A 367 21.96 19.86 14.63
CA SER A 367 22.74 21.07 14.32
C SER A 367 23.16 21.17 12.84
N LEU A 368 23.43 20.05 12.17
CA LEU A 368 23.85 20.01 10.76
C LEU A 368 22.66 19.93 9.79
N SER A 369 21.42 19.86 10.29
CA SER A 369 20.22 19.85 9.45
C SER A 369 19.83 21.26 8.98
N ASN A 370 20.23 22.32 9.70
CA ASN A 370 19.88 23.69 9.31
C ASN A 370 20.85 24.33 8.31
N SER A 371 22.03 23.74 8.11
CA SER A 371 23.07 24.30 7.24
C SER A 371 22.62 24.44 5.78
N ALA A 372 23.07 25.49 5.11
CA ALA A 372 22.83 25.69 3.68
C ALA A 372 23.20 24.47 2.82
N PHE A 373 22.49 24.31 1.70
CA PHE A 373 22.76 23.22 0.78
C PHE A 373 24.15 23.34 0.13
N TYR A 374 24.51 24.54 -0.31
CA TYR A 374 25.78 24.87 -0.97
C TYR A 374 26.35 26.18 -0.39
N GLY A 375 27.67 26.23 -0.19
CA GLY A 375 28.47 27.46 -0.19
C GLY A 375 27.94 28.64 0.65
N GLY A 376 27.57 28.40 1.91
CA GLY A 376 27.23 29.47 2.87
C GLY A 376 28.44 29.98 3.66
N LYS A 377 28.19 30.55 4.85
CA LYS A 377 29.24 31.01 5.81
C LYS A 377 30.19 29.88 6.23
N HIS A 378 29.74 28.63 6.16
CA HIS A 378 30.50 27.44 6.54
C HIS A 378 30.48 26.39 5.39
N PRO A 379 31.34 26.55 4.36
CA PRO A 379 31.35 25.66 3.19
C PRO A 379 31.62 24.19 3.51
N ASP A 380 32.38 23.93 4.57
CA ASP A 380 32.69 22.61 5.12
C ASP A 380 31.45 21.89 5.69
N ARG A 381 30.39 22.63 6.04
CA ARG A 381 29.14 22.10 6.60
C ARG A 381 28.03 21.88 5.56
N ALA A 382 28.29 22.26 4.30
CA ALA A 382 27.30 22.24 3.23
C ALA A 382 26.67 20.84 3.05
N LYS A 383 25.34 20.79 2.89
CA LYS A 383 24.63 19.49 2.73
C LYS A 383 25.11 18.71 1.51
N VAL A 384 25.45 19.39 0.42
CA VAL A 384 25.89 18.77 -0.83
C VAL A 384 27.08 17.82 -0.64
N LEU A 385 28.06 18.16 0.20
CA LEU A 385 29.25 17.34 0.43
C LEU A 385 28.89 16.03 1.15
N ARG A 386 28.00 16.10 2.15
CA ARG A 386 27.54 14.94 2.91
C ARG A 386 26.65 14.02 2.07
N PHE A 387 25.80 14.62 1.25
CA PHE A 387 24.86 13.88 0.41
C PHE A 387 25.53 13.00 -0.65
N GLN A 388 26.77 13.31 -1.06
CA GLN A 388 27.51 12.50 -2.03
C GLN A 388 27.74 11.04 -1.59
N ALA A 389 27.80 10.76 -0.29
CA ALA A 389 28.00 9.41 0.25
C ALA A 389 26.73 8.83 0.91
N GLY A 390 25.61 9.54 0.87
CA GLY A 390 24.37 9.21 1.57
C GLY A 390 23.52 8.13 0.89
N SER A 391 22.21 8.20 1.09
CA SER A 391 21.19 7.43 0.37
C SER A 391 21.26 7.67 -1.15
N TYR A 392 20.51 6.91 -1.93
CA TYR A 392 20.45 7.13 -3.37
C TYR A 392 19.80 8.48 -3.71
N SER A 393 18.78 8.88 -2.94
CA SER A 393 18.17 10.20 -3.03
C SER A 393 19.13 11.34 -2.66
N GLU A 394 19.92 11.19 -1.59
CA GLU A 394 20.97 12.15 -1.22
C GLU A 394 21.97 12.30 -2.36
N TRP A 395 22.49 11.18 -2.87
CA TRP A 395 23.45 11.18 -3.98
C TRP A 395 22.87 11.88 -5.23
N GLN A 396 21.63 11.56 -5.61
CA GLN A 396 21.01 12.14 -6.80
C GLN A 396 20.89 13.66 -6.66
N VAL A 397 20.46 14.15 -5.51
CA VAL A 397 20.36 15.59 -5.24
C VAL A 397 21.73 16.25 -5.32
N ALA A 398 22.77 15.67 -4.72
CA ALA A 398 24.12 16.22 -4.77
C ALA A 398 24.70 16.26 -6.20
N HIS A 399 24.34 15.27 -7.03
CA HIS A 399 24.87 15.15 -8.38
C HIS A 399 24.12 16.02 -9.41
N VAL A 400 22.79 16.10 -9.31
CA VAL A 400 21.95 16.92 -10.20
C VAL A 400 22.09 18.41 -9.85
N CYS A 401 22.29 18.73 -8.57
CA CYS A 401 22.26 20.11 -8.08
C CYS A 401 23.55 20.53 -7.36
N PRO A 402 24.76 20.34 -7.91
CA PRO A 402 26.01 20.44 -7.16
C PRO A 402 26.34 21.84 -6.62
N ARG A 403 25.64 22.89 -7.07
CA ARG A 403 25.97 24.29 -6.79
C ARG A 403 24.83 25.12 -6.21
N SER A 404 23.61 24.58 -6.10
CA SER A 404 22.45 25.37 -5.65
C SER A 404 21.26 24.49 -5.31
N TRP A 405 20.46 24.89 -4.32
CA TRP A 405 19.15 24.30 -4.03
C TRP A 405 18.08 25.39 -3.94
N SER A 406 17.27 25.54 -4.98
CA SER A 406 16.31 26.64 -5.14
C SER A 406 14.88 26.14 -5.35
N VAL A 407 13.89 27.04 -5.33
CA VAL A 407 12.48 26.67 -5.57
C VAL A 407 12.25 25.99 -6.94
N PRO A 408 12.86 26.42 -8.07
CA PRO A 408 12.81 25.66 -9.31
C PRO A 408 13.31 24.22 -9.20
N THR A 409 14.39 24.00 -8.44
CA THR A 409 14.94 22.66 -8.19
C THR A 409 13.98 21.80 -7.37
N ILE A 410 13.42 22.36 -6.30
CA ILE A 410 12.40 21.70 -5.47
C ILE A 410 11.20 21.31 -6.34
N ALA A 411 10.70 22.24 -7.17
CA ALA A 411 9.60 21.99 -8.09
C ALA A 411 9.95 20.87 -9.08
N ALA A 412 11.10 20.95 -9.75
CA ALA A 412 11.51 19.97 -10.74
C ALA A 412 11.65 18.55 -10.15
N ARG A 413 12.25 18.41 -8.95
CA ARG A 413 12.35 17.12 -8.28
C ARG A 413 10.96 16.59 -7.88
N GLY A 414 10.11 17.44 -7.31
CA GLY A 414 8.74 17.06 -6.95
C GLY A 414 7.93 16.58 -8.16
N ILE A 415 8.07 17.24 -9.31
CA ILE A 415 7.45 16.82 -10.58
C ILE A 415 7.97 15.46 -11.01
N ALA A 416 9.29 15.23 -10.97
CA ALA A 416 9.88 13.95 -11.35
C ALA A 416 9.36 12.80 -10.47
N MET A 417 9.26 13.03 -9.16
CA MET A 417 8.72 12.05 -8.19
C MET A 417 7.23 11.78 -8.40
N MET A 418 6.42 12.80 -8.66
CA MET A 418 4.98 12.60 -8.94
C MET A 418 4.74 11.91 -10.29
N LYS A 419 5.54 12.23 -11.32
CA LYS A 419 5.51 11.49 -12.60
C LYS A 419 5.94 10.03 -12.42
N PHE A 420 6.89 9.77 -11.53
CA PHE A 420 7.22 8.40 -11.14
C PHE A 420 6.01 7.72 -10.48
N ALA A 421 5.34 8.38 -9.53
CA ALA A 421 4.14 7.85 -8.88
C ALA A 421 3.03 7.50 -9.90
N GLU A 422 2.70 8.42 -10.81
CA GLU A 422 1.73 8.17 -11.90
C GLU A 422 2.09 6.92 -12.71
N ASN A 423 3.37 6.78 -13.08
CA ASN A 423 3.84 5.65 -13.87
C ASN A 423 3.88 4.34 -13.09
N HIS A 424 4.18 4.40 -11.79
CA HIS A 424 4.30 3.24 -10.91
C HIS A 424 2.92 2.67 -10.58
N TRP A 425 1.99 3.50 -10.09
CA TRP A 425 0.63 3.09 -9.72
C TRP A 425 -0.41 3.25 -10.84
N LYS A 426 0.02 3.64 -12.05
CA LYS A 426 -0.83 3.72 -13.25
C LYS A 426 -2.08 4.59 -13.02
N PHE A 427 -1.86 5.86 -12.70
CA PHE A 427 -2.92 6.88 -12.59
C PHE A 427 -2.47 8.18 -13.25
N ARG A 428 -3.39 9.13 -13.41
CA ARG A 428 -3.15 10.43 -14.07
C ARG A 428 -3.69 11.57 -13.21
N LEU A 429 -2.86 12.57 -12.95
CA LEU A 429 -3.17 13.85 -12.30
C LEU A 429 -3.07 15.00 -13.29
N VAL A 430 -2.10 14.92 -14.20
CA VAL A 430 -1.81 15.97 -15.19
C VAL A 430 -1.60 15.31 -16.55
N GLU A 431 -2.27 15.84 -17.58
CA GLU A 431 -2.14 15.31 -18.94
C GLU A 431 -0.69 15.37 -19.46
N PRO A 432 -0.22 14.35 -20.22
CA PRO A 432 1.16 14.30 -20.70
C PRO A 432 1.62 15.53 -21.51
N GLU A 433 0.69 16.15 -22.25
CA GLU A 433 0.92 17.31 -23.10
C GLU A 433 0.87 18.64 -22.33
N ALA A 434 0.39 18.63 -21.08
CA ALA A 434 0.29 19.84 -20.27
C ALA A 434 1.68 20.38 -19.90
N PRO A 435 1.84 21.71 -19.78
CA PRO A 435 3.11 22.30 -19.36
C PRO A 435 3.48 21.84 -17.96
N LEU A 436 4.78 21.76 -17.66
CA LEU A 436 5.27 21.35 -16.33
C LEU A 436 4.74 22.23 -15.19
N THR A 437 4.32 23.46 -15.48
CA THR A 437 3.70 24.36 -14.51
C THR A 437 2.33 23.86 -14.00
N ALA A 438 1.65 22.98 -14.73
CA ALA A 438 0.39 22.36 -14.30
C ALA A 438 0.54 21.48 -13.05
N TRP A 439 1.79 21.10 -12.70
CA TRP A 439 2.09 20.34 -11.49
C TRP A 439 2.27 21.21 -10.25
N LEU A 440 2.50 22.52 -10.41
CA LEU A 440 2.78 23.42 -9.28
C LEU A 440 1.64 23.48 -8.26
N PRO A 441 0.35 23.50 -8.65
CA PRO A 441 -0.76 23.44 -7.69
C PRO A 441 -0.74 22.20 -6.79
N ILE A 442 -0.29 21.06 -7.31
CA ILE A 442 -0.16 19.81 -6.52
C ILE A 442 0.97 19.94 -5.51
N LEU A 443 2.10 20.52 -5.92
CA LEU A 443 3.33 20.57 -5.13
C LEU A 443 3.36 21.71 -4.11
N PHE A 444 2.62 22.79 -4.36
CA PHE A 444 2.70 24.03 -3.58
C PHE A 444 1.33 24.58 -3.15
N GLY A 445 0.22 23.92 -3.53
CA GLY A 445 -1.13 24.36 -3.18
C GLY A 445 -1.44 25.77 -3.70
N ASP A 446 -2.06 26.57 -2.85
CA ASP A 446 -2.54 27.92 -3.17
C ASP A 446 -1.40 28.90 -3.56
N MET A 447 -0.14 28.57 -3.23
CA MET A 447 1.04 29.41 -3.53
C MET A 447 1.64 29.15 -4.91
N ALA A 448 1.07 28.23 -5.70
CA ALA A 448 1.62 27.83 -7.01
C ALA A 448 1.79 29.00 -7.99
N ALA A 449 0.81 29.89 -8.11
CA ALA A 449 0.89 31.06 -9.01
C ALA A 449 2.02 32.02 -8.60
N THR A 450 2.10 32.33 -7.31
CA THR A 450 3.15 33.18 -6.73
C THR A 450 4.55 32.61 -6.94
N ILE A 451 4.70 31.29 -6.79
CA ILE A 451 5.96 30.57 -7.06
C ILE A 451 6.30 30.61 -8.55
N GLN A 452 5.31 30.43 -9.43
CA GLN A 452 5.50 30.50 -10.88
C GLN A 452 6.01 31.87 -11.34
N GLU A 453 5.62 32.95 -10.66
CA GLU A 453 6.11 34.32 -10.90
C GLU A 453 7.56 34.55 -10.43
N GLY A 454 8.17 33.60 -9.72
CA GLY A 454 9.57 33.65 -9.31
C GLY A 454 9.83 34.25 -7.92
N LYS A 455 8.77 34.41 -7.11
CA LYS A 455 8.93 34.72 -5.68
C LYS A 455 9.70 33.57 -5.00
N GLY A 456 10.57 33.89 -4.05
CA GLY A 456 11.46 32.91 -3.41
C GLY A 456 12.62 32.39 -4.27
N SER A 457 12.75 32.89 -5.51
CA SER A 457 13.77 32.47 -6.49
C SER A 457 14.55 33.66 -7.09
N GLY A 458 14.64 34.77 -6.36
CA GLY A 458 15.30 35.99 -6.86
C GLY A 458 14.69 36.56 -8.14
N GLY A 459 13.41 36.31 -8.42
CA GLY A 459 12.71 36.74 -9.64
C GLY A 459 12.81 35.75 -10.81
N VAL A 460 13.52 34.63 -10.67
CA VAL A 460 13.55 33.57 -11.67
C VAL A 460 12.21 32.84 -11.68
N ARG A 461 11.46 32.97 -12.78
CA ARG A 461 10.16 32.31 -12.95
C ARG A 461 10.30 30.78 -12.92
N VAL A 462 9.41 30.10 -12.21
CA VAL A 462 9.32 28.64 -12.19
C VAL A 462 8.46 28.21 -13.38
N ASP A 463 9.03 28.24 -14.59
CA ASP A 463 8.38 27.90 -15.85
C ASP A 463 9.11 26.77 -16.59
N GLY A 464 8.65 26.43 -17.80
CA GLY A 464 9.27 25.37 -18.62
C GLY A 464 10.77 25.55 -18.88
N ARG A 465 11.27 26.80 -18.97
CA ARG A 465 12.71 27.06 -19.19
C ARG A 465 13.53 26.65 -17.97
N ALA A 466 13.02 26.94 -16.77
CA ALA A 466 13.67 26.54 -15.53
C ALA A 466 13.49 25.04 -15.22
N LEU A 467 12.34 24.45 -15.61
CA LEU A 467 11.95 23.10 -15.20
C LEU A 467 12.41 21.99 -16.15
N ASN A 468 12.34 22.17 -17.47
CA ASN A 468 12.46 21.07 -18.44
C ASN A 468 13.76 20.27 -18.31
N HIS A 469 14.90 20.96 -18.21
CA HIS A 469 16.20 20.30 -18.07
C HIS A 469 16.33 19.58 -16.73
N LEU A 470 15.94 20.24 -15.63
CA LEU A 470 16.04 19.69 -14.27
C LEU A 470 15.13 18.47 -14.07
N VAL A 471 13.88 18.53 -14.54
CA VAL A 471 12.95 17.38 -14.47
C VAL A 471 13.53 16.21 -15.23
N LYS A 472 14.04 16.42 -16.45
CA LYS A 472 14.69 15.37 -17.23
C LYS A 472 15.88 14.77 -16.49
N GLN A 473 16.74 15.60 -15.90
CA GLN A 473 17.88 15.13 -15.10
C GLN A 473 17.43 14.26 -13.92
N PHE A 474 16.43 14.68 -13.13
CA PHE A 474 15.92 13.87 -12.02
C PHE A 474 15.26 12.56 -12.49
N GLN A 475 14.67 12.51 -13.68
CA GLN A 475 14.09 11.29 -14.25
C GLN A 475 15.12 10.30 -14.80
N THR A 476 16.32 10.77 -15.18
CA THR A 476 17.35 9.93 -15.82
C THR A 476 18.59 9.69 -14.98
N CYS A 477 18.92 10.59 -14.06
CA CYS A 477 20.12 10.50 -13.24
C CYS A 477 19.92 9.45 -12.16
N ARG A 478 20.70 8.38 -12.23
CA ARG A 478 20.77 7.34 -11.20
C ARG A 478 22.23 7.10 -10.80
N PRO A 479 22.47 6.66 -9.55
CA PRO A 479 23.77 6.16 -9.16
C PRO A 479 24.24 5.09 -10.16
N ARG A 480 25.51 5.15 -10.59
CA ARG A 480 26.12 4.18 -11.53
C ARG A 480 26.53 2.90 -10.84
#